data_AF-U5CWZ4-F1
#
_entry.id   AF-U5CWZ4-F1
#
_cell.length_a   1.000
_cell.length_b   1.000
_cell.length_c   1.000
_cell.angle_alpha   90.00
_cell.angle_beta   90.00
_cell.angle_gamma   90.00
#
_symmetry.space_group_name_H-M   'P 1'
#
loop_
_entity.id
_entity.type
_entity.pdbx_description
1 polymer ?
#
loop_
_entity_poly.entity_id
_entity_poly.type
_entity_poly.pdbx_seq_one_letter_code
_entity_poly.pdbx_strand_id
1 'polypeptide(L)'
;MRIKHTWLRKRFGQLPKGYSKLQLVQYTRAYLLYLVGTTIFADSSKGTTLAIYLQLFHDFDTAGKYAWGAAALAFLYRSLSKVVDGETVHFSGSATLLQCWIYEHFIALHPKPIQMNSRMARACAWVKQPRQKDPYKVFENLTVILVNWEPYEESQEEDYKTLNEINKETALCRSFLISFNIAEYYMPDRMLRQFGKAQGIPAEPLKWDRREKVGVHPTSWKDELSVEIRDWHERQHNIIEAVIDINGGLPTKEYMAWYNRFTP
;
A
#
# COMPACT_ATOMS: atom_id res chain seq x y z
N MET A 1 20.86 13.11 1.35
CA MET A 1 21.91 12.25 0.75
C MET A 1 21.29 10.96 0.21
N ARG A 2 21.70 10.49 -0.97
CA ARG A 2 21.24 9.23 -1.59
C ARG A 2 22.38 8.24 -1.73
N ILE A 3 22.10 6.96 -1.58
CA ILE A 3 23.08 5.86 -1.67
C ILE A 3 22.76 5.02 -2.91
N LYS A 4 23.78 4.71 -3.72
CA LYS A 4 23.64 3.87 -4.92
C LYS A 4 23.45 2.40 -4.54
N HIS A 5 22.49 1.72 -5.16
CA HIS A 5 22.26 0.28 -4.98
C HIS A 5 23.47 -0.55 -5.42
N THR A 6 24.15 -0.14 -6.50
CA THR A 6 25.39 -0.79 -6.95
C THR A 6 26.51 -0.67 -5.93
N TRP A 7 26.59 0.45 -5.21
CA TRP A 7 27.55 0.63 -4.13
C TRP A 7 27.20 -0.24 -2.91
N LEU A 8 25.92 -0.28 -2.50
CA LEU A 8 25.47 -1.17 -1.43
C LEU A 8 25.79 -2.63 -1.74
N ARG A 9 25.49 -3.08 -2.96
CA ARG A 9 25.81 -4.45 -3.40
C ARG A 9 27.32 -4.71 -3.43
N LYS A 10 28.13 -3.77 -3.95
CA LYS A 10 29.59 -3.92 -3.98
C LYS A 10 30.19 -3.99 -2.57
N ARG A 11 29.67 -3.20 -1.64
CA ARG A 11 30.23 -3.07 -0.29
C ARG A 11 29.71 -4.12 0.70
N PHE A 12 28.42 -4.44 0.62
CA PHE A 12 27.69 -5.26 1.59
C PHE A 12 27.05 -6.51 0.98
N GLY A 13 27.27 -6.80 -0.31
CA GLY A 13 26.64 -7.94 -0.99
C GLY A 13 27.18 -9.32 -0.58
N GLN A 14 28.34 -9.38 0.08
CA GLN A 14 28.91 -10.63 0.59
C GLN A 14 29.50 -10.41 1.99
N LEU A 15 28.95 -11.13 2.97
CA LEU A 15 29.43 -11.09 4.34
C LEU A 15 30.78 -11.85 4.43
N PRO A 16 31.84 -11.27 5.01
CA PRO A 16 33.14 -11.94 5.13
C PRO A 16 33.07 -13.19 6.01
N LYS A 17 33.97 -14.16 5.78
CA LYS A 17 34.15 -15.29 6.71
C LYS A 17 34.71 -14.78 8.04
N GLY A 18 34.22 -15.34 9.15
CA GLY A 18 34.64 -14.91 10.50
C GLY A 18 34.13 -13.52 10.91
N TYR A 19 32.99 -13.10 10.37
CA TYR A 19 32.41 -11.79 10.67
C TYR A 19 32.11 -11.60 12.17
N SER A 20 32.29 -10.37 12.64
CA SER A 20 31.85 -9.94 13.97
C SER A 20 30.34 -9.67 14.02
N LYS A 21 29.76 -9.65 15.23
CA LYS A 21 28.36 -9.23 15.44
C LYS A 21 28.08 -7.84 14.86
N LEU A 22 29.02 -6.90 15.02
CA LEU A 22 28.89 -5.55 14.47
C LEU A 22 28.79 -5.55 12.94
N GLN A 23 29.64 -6.34 12.27
CA GLN A 23 29.58 -6.48 10.82
C GLN A 23 28.25 -7.09 10.39
N LEU A 24 27.77 -8.13 11.07
CA LEU A 24 26.45 -8.70 10.77
C LEU A 24 25.35 -7.63 10.80
N VAL A 25 25.30 -6.82 11.87
CA VAL A 25 24.32 -5.74 12.01
C VAL A 25 24.45 -4.70 10.88
N GLN A 26 25.67 -4.30 10.52
CA GLN A 26 25.90 -3.34 9.43
C GLN A 26 25.42 -3.87 8.08
N TYR A 27 25.72 -5.13 7.78
CA TYR A 27 25.30 -5.79 6.54
C TYR A 27 23.79 -5.97 6.49
N THR A 28 23.16 -6.34 7.61
CA THR A 28 21.69 -6.41 7.72
C THR A 28 21.05 -5.05 7.48
N ARG A 29 21.54 -3.98 8.09
CA ARG A 29 21.03 -2.60 7.84
C ARG A 29 21.17 -2.19 6.38
N ALA A 30 22.30 -2.51 5.75
CA ALA A 30 22.52 -2.22 4.33
C ALA A 30 21.56 -3.01 3.42
N TYR A 31 21.30 -4.28 3.73
CA TYR A 31 20.33 -5.11 3.03
C TYR A 31 18.90 -4.59 3.20
N LEU A 32 18.48 -4.29 4.44
CA LEU A 32 17.15 -3.74 4.72
C LEU A 32 16.93 -2.39 4.05
N LEU A 33 17.93 -1.50 4.06
CA LEU A 33 17.90 -0.24 3.32
C LEU A 33 17.66 -0.46 1.83
N TYR A 34 18.41 -1.38 1.21
CA TYR A 34 18.21 -1.73 -0.20
C TYR A 34 16.82 -2.30 -0.43
N LEU A 35 16.35 -3.20 0.45
CA LEU A 35 15.06 -3.86 0.33
C LEU A 35 13.93 -2.83 0.36
N VAL A 36 13.81 -2.01 1.41
CA VAL A 36 12.73 -1.02 1.49
C VAL A 36 12.83 0.05 0.41
N GLY A 37 14.06 0.42 0.03
CA GLY A 37 14.32 1.40 -1.03
C GLY A 37 13.95 0.92 -2.44
N THR A 38 13.86 -0.39 -2.67
CA THR A 38 13.50 -0.98 -3.96
C THR A 38 12.10 -1.57 -4.00
N THR A 39 11.45 -1.74 -2.84
CA THR A 39 10.14 -2.38 -2.74
C THR A 39 9.06 -1.42 -2.22
N ILE A 40 9.22 -0.86 -1.02
CA ILE A 40 8.21 -0.03 -0.35
C ILE A 40 8.31 1.42 -0.81
N PHE A 41 9.51 1.98 -0.72
CA PHE A 41 9.82 3.39 -1.03
C PHE A 41 10.57 3.52 -2.35
N ALA A 42 10.26 2.63 -3.30
CA ALA A 42 10.82 2.70 -4.65
C ALA A 42 10.42 4.04 -5.28
N ASP A 43 11.39 4.87 -5.65
CA ASP A 43 11.12 6.14 -6.32
C ASP A 43 11.64 6.12 -7.76
N SER A 44 11.37 7.20 -8.48
CA SER A 44 11.84 7.39 -9.86
C SER A 44 13.37 7.51 -9.98
N SER A 45 14.11 7.50 -8.87
CA SER A 45 15.56 7.56 -8.92
C SER A 45 16.13 6.24 -9.42
N LYS A 46 16.95 6.32 -10.46
CA LYS A 46 17.53 5.13 -11.09
C LYS A 46 18.59 4.49 -10.19
N GLY A 47 18.18 3.49 -9.41
CA GLY A 47 19.08 2.63 -8.65
C GLY A 47 19.70 3.29 -7.42
N THR A 48 18.97 4.17 -6.73
CA THR A 48 19.43 4.79 -5.48
C THR A 48 18.32 4.82 -4.45
N THR A 49 18.68 4.89 -3.16
CA THR A 49 17.70 5.12 -2.09
C THR A 49 18.18 6.21 -1.13
N LEU A 50 17.26 6.79 -0.38
CA LEU A 50 17.58 7.86 0.57
C LEU A 50 18.28 7.26 1.80
N ALA A 51 19.44 7.82 2.16
CA ALA A 51 20.17 7.40 3.36
C ALA A 51 19.37 7.59 4.65
N ILE A 52 18.38 8.49 4.62
CA ILE A 52 17.53 8.81 5.75
C ILE A 52 16.71 7.60 6.25
N TYR A 53 16.43 6.62 5.40
CA TYR A 53 15.73 5.40 5.79
C TYR A 53 16.57 4.47 6.68
N LEU A 54 17.90 4.67 6.78
CA LEU A 54 18.75 3.90 7.71
C LEU A 54 18.31 4.04 9.16
N GLN A 55 17.72 5.18 9.53
CA GLN A 55 17.25 5.40 10.91
C GLN A 55 16.12 4.44 11.29
N LEU A 56 15.34 3.95 10.31
CA LEU A 56 14.28 2.97 10.53
C LEU A 56 14.84 1.62 11.02
N PHE A 57 16.12 1.36 10.76
CA PHE A 57 16.81 0.12 11.12
C PHE A 57 17.87 0.33 12.21
N HIS A 58 17.77 1.43 12.97
CA HIS A 58 18.64 1.63 14.12
C HIS A 58 18.42 0.52 15.16
N ASP A 59 17.17 0.23 15.48
CA ASP A 59 16.75 -0.84 16.38
C ASP A 59 15.86 -1.83 15.60
N PHE A 60 16.29 -3.10 15.53
CA PHE A 60 15.56 -4.09 14.73
C PHE A 60 14.26 -4.54 15.38
N ASP A 61 14.18 -4.54 16.72
CA ASP A 61 12.97 -4.90 17.44
C ASP A 61 11.86 -3.86 17.21
N THR A 62 12.23 -2.58 17.15
CA THR A 62 11.34 -1.49 16.79
C THR A 62 10.98 -1.54 15.30
N ALA A 63 11.96 -1.80 14.43
CA ALA A 63 11.74 -1.93 12.99
C ALA A 63 10.71 -3.02 12.67
N GLY A 64 10.73 -4.14 13.40
CA GLY A 64 9.75 -5.23 13.26
C GLY A 64 8.32 -4.85 13.67
N LYS A 65 8.14 -3.79 14.45
CA LYS A 65 6.84 -3.32 14.96
C LYS A 65 6.20 -2.23 14.11
N TYR A 66 6.92 -1.69 13.12
CA TYR A 66 6.36 -0.67 12.25
C TYR A 66 5.24 -1.24 11.37
N ALA A 67 4.21 -0.43 11.14
CA ALA A 67 3.14 -0.71 10.20
C ALA A 67 3.61 -0.54 8.74
N TRP A 68 4.54 -1.39 8.29
CA TRP A 68 5.15 -1.32 6.96
C TRP A 68 4.14 -1.32 5.82
N GLY A 69 3.01 -2.04 5.97
CA GLY A 69 1.91 -2.03 5.00
C GLY A 69 1.24 -0.66 4.87
N ALA A 70 0.92 -0.02 5.99
CA ALA A 70 0.34 1.33 6.00
C ALA A 70 1.32 2.35 5.41
N ALA A 71 2.61 2.24 5.75
CA ALA A 71 3.64 3.11 5.16
C ALA A 71 3.78 2.89 3.63
N ALA A 72 3.74 1.63 3.17
CA ALA A 72 3.75 1.31 1.75
C ALA A 72 2.55 1.94 1.02
N LEU A 73 1.36 1.86 1.61
CA LEU A 73 0.14 2.44 1.07
C LEU A 73 0.18 3.97 1.03
N ALA A 74 0.59 4.63 2.12
CA ALA A 74 0.74 6.09 2.15
C ALA A 74 1.69 6.60 1.05
N PHE A 75 2.84 5.93 0.90
CA PHE A 75 3.81 6.26 -0.14
C PHE A 75 3.24 6.04 -1.55
N LEU A 76 2.55 4.91 -1.76
CA LEU A 76 1.90 4.58 -3.03
C LEU A 76 0.79 5.58 -3.38
N TYR A 77 -0.08 5.93 -2.44
CA TYR A 77 -1.16 6.91 -2.63
C TYR A 77 -0.61 8.28 -2.99
N ARG A 78 0.42 8.76 -2.27
CA ARG A 78 1.10 10.00 -2.63
C ARG A 78 1.64 9.93 -4.05
N SER A 79 2.28 8.83 -4.44
CA SER A 79 2.82 8.71 -5.79
C SER A 79 1.73 8.67 -6.86
N LEU A 80 0.65 7.93 -6.64
CA LEU A 80 -0.45 7.83 -7.61
C LEU A 80 -1.15 9.17 -7.78
N SER A 81 -1.38 9.92 -6.70
CA SER A 81 -1.96 11.26 -6.81
C SER A 81 -1.10 12.17 -7.67
N LYS A 82 0.23 12.20 -7.45
CA LYS A 82 1.14 13.01 -8.28
C LYS A 82 1.09 12.64 -9.77
N VAL A 83 0.82 11.38 -10.09
CA VAL A 83 0.66 10.94 -11.48
C VAL A 83 -0.68 11.42 -12.04
N VAL A 84 -1.76 11.28 -11.27
CA VAL A 84 -3.11 11.74 -11.67
C VAL A 84 -3.18 13.25 -11.82
N ASP A 85 -2.54 13.99 -10.92
CA ASP A 85 -2.46 15.45 -10.90
C ASP A 85 -1.49 16.00 -11.98
N GLY A 86 -0.80 15.11 -12.72
CA GLY A 86 0.13 15.49 -13.78
C GLY A 86 1.47 16.05 -13.31
N GLU A 87 1.74 16.05 -12.01
CA GLU A 87 3.01 16.50 -11.42
C GLU A 87 4.20 15.60 -11.83
N THR A 88 3.96 14.31 -12.09
CA THR A 88 4.99 13.38 -12.51
C THR A 88 4.49 12.34 -13.50
N VAL A 89 5.37 11.93 -14.42
CA VAL A 89 5.13 10.82 -15.36
C VAL A 89 5.71 9.49 -14.88
N HIS A 90 6.39 9.48 -13.73
CA HIS A 90 7.06 8.30 -13.20
C HIS A 90 6.29 7.68 -12.04
N PHE A 91 6.05 6.38 -12.13
CA PHE A 91 5.52 5.60 -11.03
C PHE A 91 6.56 5.45 -9.91
N SER A 92 6.13 5.69 -8.67
CA SER A 92 6.85 5.41 -7.43
C SER A 92 5.96 4.61 -6.49
N GLY A 93 6.57 3.90 -5.54
CA GLY A 93 5.91 3.02 -4.59
C GLY A 93 5.99 1.55 -5.00
N SER A 94 5.29 0.71 -4.24
CA SER A 94 5.35 -0.74 -4.42
C SER A 94 4.56 -1.20 -5.64
N ALA A 95 5.27 -1.42 -6.76
CA ALA A 95 4.69 -2.01 -7.97
C ALA A 95 4.09 -3.39 -7.70
N THR A 96 4.74 -4.20 -6.86
CA THR A 96 4.23 -5.52 -6.46
C THR A 96 2.90 -5.41 -5.73
N LEU A 97 2.76 -4.47 -4.80
CA LEU A 97 1.50 -4.27 -4.07
C LEU A 97 0.37 -3.85 -5.03
N LEU A 98 0.63 -2.87 -5.91
CA LEU A 98 -0.35 -2.44 -6.90
C LEU A 98 -0.72 -3.59 -7.87
N GLN A 99 0.26 -4.37 -8.30
CA GLN A 99 0.03 -5.50 -9.19
C GLN A 99 -0.79 -6.62 -8.52
N CYS A 100 -0.52 -6.93 -7.25
CA CYS A 100 -1.33 -7.90 -6.50
C CYS A 100 -2.76 -7.41 -6.36
N TRP A 101 -2.94 -6.12 -6.02
CA TRP A 101 -4.26 -5.51 -5.94
C TRP A 101 -5.01 -5.63 -7.28
N ILE A 102 -4.36 -5.33 -8.42
CA ILE A 102 -4.95 -5.50 -9.75
C ILE A 102 -5.40 -6.94 -9.99
N TYR A 103 -4.55 -7.93 -9.66
CA TYR A 103 -4.86 -9.34 -9.89
C TYR A 103 -5.99 -9.87 -9.02
N GLU A 104 -6.13 -9.35 -7.81
CA GLU A 104 -7.21 -9.69 -6.90
C GLU A 104 -8.56 -9.12 -7.34
N HIS A 105 -8.57 -7.94 -7.97
CA HIS A 105 -9.78 -7.18 -8.32
C HIS A 105 -10.24 -7.37 -9.76
N PHE A 106 -9.33 -7.55 -10.72
CA PHE A 106 -9.69 -7.63 -12.14
C PHE A 106 -9.51 -9.04 -12.67
N ILE A 107 -10.61 -9.80 -12.74
CA ILE A 107 -10.63 -11.19 -13.23
C ILE A 107 -10.07 -11.28 -14.65
N ALA A 108 -10.32 -10.27 -15.48
CA ALA A 108 -9.79 -10.19 -16.85
C ALA A 108 -8.25 -10.11 -16.94
N LEU A 109 -7.59 -9.70 -15.85
CA LEU A 109 -6.12 -9.60 -15.73
C LEU A 109 -5.54 -10.66 -14.78
N HIS A 110 -6.40 -11.47 -14.17
CA HIS A 110 -6.07 -12.41 -13.10
C HIS A 110 -5.22 -13.59 -13.64
N PRO A 111 -4.00 -13.78 -13.12
CA PRO A 111 -3.21 -14.97 -13.42
C PRO A 111 -3.79 -16.23 -12.81
N LYS A 112 -3.43 -17.38 -13.39
CA LYS A 112 -3.78 -18.66 -12.76
C LYS A 112 -3.23 -18.66 -11.31
N PRO A 113 -4.10 -18.79 -10.29
CA PRO A 113 -3.64 -18.80 -8.91
C PRO A 113 -2.83 -20.07 -8.65
N ILE A 114 -1.81 -19.94 -7.81
CA ILE A 114 -1.05 -21.04 -7.23
C ILE A 114 -1.73 -21.41 -5.92
N GLN A 115 -1.74 -22.70 -5.59
CA GLN A 115 -2.16 -23.14 -4.25
C GLN A 115 -1.27 -22.47 -3.20
N MET A 116 -1.87 -21.58 -2.42
CA MET A 116 -1.22 -20.93 -1.29
C MET A 116 -1.20 -21.85 -0.08
N ASN A 117 -0.20 -21.67 0.77
CA ASN A 117 -0.22 -22.11 2.16
C ASN A 117 -0.06 -20.90 3.07
N SER A 118 -0.37 -21.08 4.36
CA SER A 118 -0.35 -20.03 5.37
C SER A 118 0.97 -19.27 5.56
N ARG A 119 2.09 -19.81 5.06
CA ARG A 119 3.42 -19.19 5.21
C ARG A 119 3.83 -18.36 4.00
N MET A 120 3.05 -18.40 2.92
CA MET A 120 3.37 -17.69 1.68
C MET A 120 2.83 -16.26 1.71
N ALA A 121 3.63 -15.31 1.26
CA ALA A 121 3.15 -13.96 1.02
C ALA A 121 2.05 -13.99 -0.06
N ARG A 122 1.01 -13.16 0.08
CA ARG A 122 -0.11 -13.09 -0.88
C ARG A 122 0.33 -12.81 -2.31
N ALA A 123 1.43 -12.05 -2.48
CA ALA A 123 2.02 -11.82 -3.79
C ALA A 123 2.51 -13.10 -4.50
N CYS A 124 2.80 -14.16 -3.75
CA CYS A 124 3.20 -15.46 -4.29
C CYS A 124 2.02 -16.31 -4.78
N ALA A 125 0.77 -15.87 -4.57
CA ALA A 125 -0.41 -16.50 -5.16
C ALA A 125 -0.39 -16.48 -6.69
N TRP A 126 0.39 -15.56 -7.28
CA TRP A 126 0.32 -15.22 -8.69
C TRP A 126 1.49 -15.78 -9.47
N VAL A 127 1.22 -16.63 -10.48
CA VAL A 127 2.25 -17.04 -11.45
C VAL A 127 2.66 -15.83 -12.28
N LYS A 128 3.97 -15.68 -12.51
CA LYS A 128 4.50 -14.66 -13.41
C LYS A 128 3.89 -14.84 -14.81
N GLN A 129 3.12 -13.86 -15.25
CA GLN A 129 2.55 -13.87 -16.60
C GLN A 129 3.53 -13.35 -17.66
N PRO A 130 3.41 -13.84 -18.91
CA PRO A 130 3.98 -13.17 -20.06
C PRO A 130 3.46 -11.72 -20.14
N ARG A 131 4.26 -10.83 -20.71
CA ARG A 131 3.84 -9.44 -20.91
C ARG A 131 2.61 -9.42 -21.82
N GLN A 132 1.50 -8.92 -21.30
CA GLN A 132 0.27 -8.77 -22.09
C GLN A 132 0.49 -7.74 -23.20
N LYS A 133 0.17 -8.11 -24.45
CA LYS A 133 0.12 -7.16 -25.57
C LYS A 133 -1.15 -6.34 -25.38
N ASP A 134 -0.97 -5.12 -24.87
CA ASP A 134 -2.02 -4.11 -24.71
C ASP A 134 -2.99 -4.32 -23.53
N PRO A 135 -2.57 -4.00 -22.29
CA PRO A 135 -3.46 -4.05 -21.13
C PRO A 135 -4.60 -3.02 -21.19
N TYR A 136 -4.48 -1.95 -21.98
CA TYR A 136 -5.52 -0.91 -22.07
C TYR A 136 -6.80 -1.45 -22.67
N LYS A 137 -6.72 -2.30 -23.69
CA LYS A 137 -7.88 -3.00 -24.27
C LYS A 137 -8.66 -3.84 -23.28
N VAL A 138 -7.99 -4.37 -22.25
CA VAL A 138 -8.69 -5.13 -21.19
C VAL A 138 -9.53 -4.18 -20.35
N PHE A 139 -8.99 -3.02 -20.00
CA PHE A 139 -9.71 -2.00 -19.25
C PHE A 139 -10.85 -1.37 -20.07
N GLU A 140 -10.68 -1.15 -21.38
CA GLU A 140 -11.73 -0.64 -22.27
C GLU A 140 -12.94 -1.59 -22.36
N ASN A 141 -12.71 -2.91 -22.32
CA ASN A 141 -13.76 -3.92 -22.39
C ASN A 141 -14.17 -4.45 -21.01
N LEU A 142 -13.76 -3.79 -19.93
CA LEU A 142 -14.04 -4.24 -18.58
C LEU A 142 -15.53 -4.05 -18.27
N THR A 143 -16.17 -5.12 -17.80
CA THR A 143 -17.57 -5.10 -17.36
C THR A 143 -17.65 -5.42 -15.86
N VAL A 144 -18.78 -5.09 -15.23
CA VAL A 144 -18.98 -5.29 -13.79
C VAL A 144 -18.76 -6.74 -13.34
N ILE A 145 -19.05 -7.71 -14.22
CA ILE A 145 -18.87 -9.15 -13.96
C ILE A 145 -17.40 -9.61 -14.02
N LEU A 146 -16.52 -8.80 -14.60
CA LEU A 146 -15.08 -9.07 -14.68
C LEU A 146 -14.30 -8.44 -13.52
N VAL A 147 -15.02 -7.84 -12.57
CA VAL A 147 -14.46 -7.25 -11.36
C VAL A 147 -14.86 -8.12 -10.17
N ASN A 148 -13.87 -8.54 -9.41
CA ASN A 148 -14.06 -9.12 -8.09
C ASN A 148 -14.23 -7.98 -7.08
N TRP A 149 -15.45 -7.80 -6.61
CA TRP A 149 -15.79 -6.72 -5.69
C TRP A 149 -15.46 -7.05 -4.24
N GLU A 150 -15.27 -8.33 -3.89
CA GLU A 150 -14.98 -8.79 -2.52
C GLU A 150 -13.71 -9.66 -2.48
N PRO A 151 -12.54 -9.12 -2.84
CA PRO A 151 -11.31 -9.91 -2.99
C PRO A 151 -10.71 -10.41 -1.67
N TYR A 152 -11.25 -9.97 -0.54
CA TYR A 152 -10.78 -10.33 0.80
C TYR A 152 -11.74 -11.31 1.51
N GLU A 153 -12.59 -12.02 0.76
CA GLU A 153 -13.43 -13.09 1.31
C GLU A 153 -12.60 -14.21 1.98
N GLU A 154 -13.26 -14.93 2.88
CA GLU A 154 -12.66 -15.82 3.87
C GLU A 154 -11.83 -16.93 3.24
N SER A 155 -10.53 -16.92 3.55
CA SER A 155 -9.72 -18.13 3.56
C SER A 155 -10.40 -19.19 4.45
N GLN A 156 -10.46 -20.44 4.00
CA GLN A 156 -10.96 -21.56 4.79
C GLN A 156 -10.02 -21.92 5.96
N GLU A 157 -8.85 -21.27 6.07
CA GLU A 157 -7.91 -21.46 7.17
C GLU A 157 -8.26 -20.53 8.35
N GLU A 158 -8.51 -21.14 9.51
CA GLU A 158 -9.04 -20.50 10.72
C GLU A 158 -8.19 -19.32 11.25
N ASP A 159 -6.86 -19.41 11.11
CA ASP A 159 -5.91 -18.34 11.46
C ASP A 159 -6.11 -17.07 10.63
N TYR A 160 -6.51 -17.22 9.36
CA TYR A 160 -6.79 -16.08 8.47
C TYR A 160 -8.15 -15.46 8.74
N LYS A 161 -9.12 -16.22 9.28
CA LYS A 161 -10.47 -15.74 9.54
C LYS A 161 -10.48 -14.66 10.63
N THR A 162 -9.91 -14.95 11.79
CA THR A 162 -9.83 -14.01 12.91
C THR A 162 -9.02 -12.75 12.56
N LEU A 163 -7.90 -12.94 11.84
CA LEU A 163 -7.08 -11.83 11.37
C LEU A 163 -7.83 -10.99 10.32
N ASN A 164 -8.62 -11.62 9.43
CA ASN A 164 -9.46 -10.91 8.47
C ASN A 164 -10.55 -10.09 9.13
N GLU A 165 -11.22 -10.59 10.17
CA GLU A 165 -12.29 -9.84 10.85
C GLU A 165 -11.76 -8.56 11.50
N ILE A 166 -10.68 -8.67 12.29
CA ILE A 166 -10.03 -7.50 12.92
C ILE A 166 -9.46 -6.55 11.85
N ASN A 167 -8.87 -7.09 10.78
CA ASN A 167 -8.35 -6.27 9.68
C ASN A 167 -9.47 -5.58 8.91
N LYS A 168 -10.64 -6.20 8.73
CA LYS A 168 -11.79 -5.59 8.05
C LYS A 168 -12.34 -4.42 8.86
N GLU A 169 -12.47 -4.57 10.17
CA GLU A 169 -12.94 -3.47 11.04
C GLU A 169 -11.93 -2.31 11.08
N THR A 170 -10.64 -2.61 11.25
CA THR A 170 -9.61 -1.57 11.26
C THR A 170 -9.36 -0.94 9.89
N ALA A 171 -9.58 -1.68 8.79
CA ALA A 171 -9.56 -1.14 7.43
C ALA A 171 -10.78 -0.26 7.12
N LEU A 172 -11.81 -0.25 7.95
CA LEU A 172 -12.93 0.69 7.82
C LEU A 172 -12.72 1.97 8.64
N CYS A 173 -11.59 2.16 9.32
CA CYS A 173 -11.28 3.43 9.99
C CYS A 173 -10.86 4.51 9.00
N ARG A 174 -11.48 5.70 9.07
CA ARG A 174 -10.92 6.92 8.46
C ARG A 174 -9.76 7.43 9.32
N SER A 175 -8.58 7.53 8.73
CA SER A 175 -7.40 8.07 9.42
C SER A 175 -6.23 8.34 8.49
N PHE A 176 -5.18 9.02 8.96
CA PHE A 176 -3.92 9.17 8.24
C PHE A 176 -3.08 7.89 8.21
N LEU A 177 -2.71 7.46 7.00
CA LEU A 177 -1.62 6.51 6.79
C LEU A 177 -0.30 7.29 6.74
N ILE A 178 0.67 6.87 7.56
CA ILE A 178 1.92 7.60 7.76
C ILE A 178 3.10 6.80 7.21
N SER A 179 3.85 7.43 6.31
CA SER A 179 5.11 6.93 5.76
C SER A 179 6.19 7.99 5.90
N PHE A 180 6.97 7.90 6.96
CA PHE A 180 8.08 8.80 7.21
C PHE A 180 7.62 10.27 7.25
N ASN A 181 7.84 11.06 6.21
CA ASN A 181 7.39 12.45 6.08
C ASN A 181 6.07 12.62 5.31
N ILE A 182 5.46 11.52 4.88
CA ILE A 182 4.22 11.48 4.11
C ILE A 182 3.08 11.09 5.05
N ALA A 183 1.99 11.86 5.00
CA ALA A 183 0.72 11.48 5.57
C ALA A 183 -0.37 11.59 4.48
N GLU A 184 -1.09 10.51 4.25
CA GLU A 184 -2.22 10.45 3.32
C GLU A 184 -3.47 10.03 4.09
N TYR A 185 -4.56 10.80 3.96
CA TYR A 185 -5.81 10.46 4.62
C TYR A 185 -6.50 9.31 3.89
N TYR A 186 -6.79 8.25 4.61
CA TYR A 186 -7.46 7.06 4.10
C TYR A 186 -8.97 7.16 4.32
N MET A 187 -9.72 6.94 3.23
CA MET A 187 -11.19 7.06 3.19
C MET A 187 -11.83 5.76 2.69
N PRO A 188 -11.96 4.74 3.56
CA PRO A 188 -12.47 3.43 3.16
C PRO A 188 -13.94 3.42 2.72
N ASP A 189 -14.72 4.43 3.14
CA ASP A 189 -16.11 4.63 2.74
C ASP A 189 -16.33 4.82 1.23
N ARG A 190 -15.26 5.06 0.46
CA ARG A 190 -15.31 5.14 -1.01
C ARG A 190 -15.13 3.80 -1.72
N MET A 191 -14.74 2.77 -0.98
CA MET A 191 -14.40 1.45 -1.50
C MET A 191 -15.10 0.35 -0.68
N LEU A 192 -16.30 0.65 -0.14
CA LEU A 192 -17.03 -0.22 0.79
C LEU A 192 -17.28 -1.63 0.23
N ARG A 193 -17.49 -1.74 -1.08
CA ARG A 193 -17.68 -3.03 -1.76
C ARG A 193 -16.54 -4.01 -1.50
N GLN A 194 -15.30 -3.53 -1.41
CA GLN A 194 -14.12 -4.37 -1.14
C GLN A 194 -14.22 -5.14 0.18
N PHE A 195 -15.05 -4.65 1.11
CA PHE A 195 -15.23 -5.20 2.45
C PHE A 195 -16.59 -5.87 2.63
N GLY A 196 -17.30 -6.19 1.55
CA GLY A 196 -18.65 -6.79 1.58
C GLY A 196 -19.72 -5.85 2.11
N LYS A 197 -19.52 -4.54 1.93
CA LYS A 197 -20.43 -3.48 2.37
C LYS A 197 -21.06 -2.78 1.17
N ALA A 198 -22.33 -2.42 1.30
CA ALA A 198 -23.04 -1.69 0.25
C ALA A 198 -22.42 -0.29 0.07
N GLN A 199 -22.15 0.09 -1.20
CA GLN A 199 -21.62 1.41 -1.51
C GLN A 199 -22.75 2.44 -1.59
N GLY A 200 -22.80 3.33 -0.60
CA GLY A 200 -23.61 4.54 -0.65
C GLY A 200 -22.97 5.64 -1.51
N ILE A 201 -23.69 6.75 -1.68
CA ILE A 201 -23.13 7.96 -2.29
C ILE A 201 -21.99 8.47 -1.40
N PRO A 202 -20.74 8.52 -1.90
CA PRO A 202 -19.62 8.93 -1.07
C PRO A 202 -19.73 10.42 -0.74
N ALA A 203 -19.22 10.81 0.43
CA ALA A 203 -19.05 12.22 0.77
C ALA A 203 -18.07 12.89 -0.20
N GLU A 204 -17.93 14.21 -0.14
CA GLU A 204 -16.86 14.90 -0.87
C GLU A 204 -15.48 14.48 -0.34
N PRO A 205 -14.46 14.35 -1.21
CA PRO A 205 -13.09 14.04 -0.79
C PRO A 205 -12.61 15.08 0.22
N LEU A 206 -12.16 14.60 1.38
CA LEU A 206 -11.48 15.47 2.32
C LEU A 206 -10.23 16.03 1.65
N LYS A 207 -10.00 17.33 1.83
CA LYS A 207 -8.77 17.98 1.42
C LYS A 207 -7.94 18.21 2.67
N TRP A 208 -6.67 17.87 2.59
CA TRP A 208 -5.70 18.13 3.64
C TRP A 208 -4.43 18.70 3.02
N ASP A 209 -3.73 19.50 3.81
CA ASP A 209 -2.48 20.11 3.36
C ASP A 209 -1.41 19.04 3.21
N ARG A 210 -1.03 18.76 1.97
CA ARG A 210 0.04 17.81 1.67
C ARG A 210 1.38 18.50 1.90
N ARG A 211 2.19 17.90 2.76
CA ARG A 211 3.58 18.33 2.92
C ARG A 211 4.41 17.93 1.70
N GLU A 212 4.98 18.90 0.99
CA GLU A 212 5.78 18.64 -0.20
C GLU A 212 7.28 18.48 0.08
N LYS A 213 7.79 19.10 1.15
CA LYS A 213 9.23 19.18 1.42
C LYS A 213 9.58 18.57 2.77
N VAL A 214 10.65 17.79 2.77
CA VAL A 214 11.39 17.48 3.99
C VAL A 214 12.08 18.76 4.42
N GLY A 215 11.74 19.29 5.58
CA GLY A 215 12.46 20.41 6.17
C GLY A 215 13.96 20.11 6.23
N VAL A 216 14.80 21.13 6.01
CA VAL A 216 16.26 21.00 6.06
C VAL A 216 16.73 20.76 7.51
N HIS A 217 15.87 21.03 8.49
CA HIS A 217 16.16 20.91 9.91
C HIS A 217 15.84 19.51 10.45
N PRO A 218 16.59 19.03 11.46
CA PRO A 218 16.34 17.79 12.17
C PRO A 218 15.16 17.98 13.13
N THR A 219 13.96 18.23 12.61
CA THR A 219 12.75 18.11 13.41
C THR A 219 12.41 16.62 13.53
N SER A 220 11.97 16.22 14.71
CA SER A 220 11.41 14.88 14.90
C SER A 220 10.10 14.79 14.11
N TRP A 221 9.98 13.80 13.21
CA TRP A 221 8.73 13.54 12.50
C TRP A 221 7.57 13.28 13.46
N LYS A 222 7.85 12.82 14.68
CA LYS A 222 6.81 12.66 15.72
C LYS A 222 6.17 13.98 16.11
N ASP A 223 6.96 15.05 16.16
CA ASP A 223 6.48 16.38 16.54
C ASP A 223 5.77 17.02 15.35
N GLU A 224 6.39 16.93 14.17
CA GLU A 224 5.81 17.46 12.95
C GLU A 224 4.48 16.80 12.58
N LEU A 225 4.37 15.48 12.71
CA LEU A 225 3.16 14.70 12.39
C LEU A 225 2.29 14.44 13.63
N SER A 226 2.44 15.22 14.69
CA SER A 226 1.74 14.98 15.95
C SER A 226 0.21 14.95 15.81
N VAL A 227 -0.35 15.76 14.91
CA VAL A 227 -1.79 15.77 14.61
C VAL A 227 -2.22 14.48 13.92
N GLU A 228 -1.51 14.06 12.87
CA GLU A 228 -1.80 12.85 12.11
C GLU A 228 -1.55 11.58 12.96
N ILE A 229 -0.53 11.60 13.82
CA ILE A 229 -0.25 10.51 14.76
C ILE A 229 -1.35 10.41 15.81
N ARG A 230 -1.86 11.54 16.31
CA ARG A 230 -3.00 11.53 17.24
C ARG A 230 -4.25 10.98 16.57
N ASP A 231 -4.58 11.45 15.37
CA ASP A 231 -5.69 10.92 14.56
C ASP A 231 -5.57 9.41 14.35
N TRP A 232 -4.37 8.91 14.02
CA TRP A 232 -4.11 7.47 13.92
C TRP A 232 -4.35 6.71 15.22
N HIS A 233 -3.95 7.26 16.37
CA HIS A 233 -4.22 6.62 17.67
C HIS A 233 -5.70 6.66 18.08
N GLU A 234 -6.47 7.58 17.53
CA GLU A 234 -7.91 7.75 17.80
C GLU A 234 -8.80 7.10 16.74
N ARG A 235 -8.21 6.48 15.70
CA ARG A 235 -8.89 5.95 14.51
C ARG A 235 -10.07 5.02 14.79
N GLN A 236 -10.05 4.27 15.89
CA GLN A 236 -11.16 3.40 16.30
C GLN A 236 -12.47 4.15 16.55
N HIS A 237 -12.43 5.46 16.82
CA HIS A 237 -13.62 6.30 16.92
C HIS A 237 -14.18 6.72 15.55
N ASN A 238 -13.41 6.48 14.48
CA ASN A 238 -13.72 6.89 13.11
C ASN A 238 -13.97 5.68 12.20
N ILE A 239 -14.50 4.57 12.75
CA ILE A 239 -14.91 3.40 11.98
C ILE A 239 -16.15 3.74 11.15
N ILE A 240 -16.12 3.41 9.86
CA ILE A 240 -17.27 3.59 8.98
C ILE A 240 -18.32 2.52 9.25
N GLU A 241 -19.49 2.99 9.68
CA GLU A 241 -20.70 2.16 9.75
C GLU A 241 -21.33 2.06 8.35
N ALA A 242 -21.35 0.86 7.80
CA ALA A 242 -21.97 0.56 6.53
C ALA A 242 -22.75 -0.76 6.60
N VAL A 243 -23.87 -0.81 5.89
CA VAL A 243 -24.70 -2.01 5.78
C VAL A 243 -24.00 -3.07 4.93
N ILE A 244 -24.28 -4.34 5.22
CA ILE A 244 -23.78 -5.47 4.43
C ILE A 244 -24.32 -5.34 3.00
N ASP A 245 -23.48 -5.69 2.02
CA ASP A 245 -23.94 -5.75 0.64
C ASP A 245 -24.85 -6.97 0.42
N ILE A 246 -26.06 -6.72 -0.04
CA ILE A 246 -27.03 -7.75 -0.41
C ILE A 246 -27.15 -7.95 -1.92
N ASN A 247 -26.42 -7.15 -2.71
CA ASN A 247 -26.47 -7.14 -4.18
C ASN A 247 -25.23 -7.76 -4.83
N GLY A 248 -24.36 -8.43 -4.05
CA GLY A 248 -23.20 -9.15 -4.57
C GLY A 248 -22.20 -8.26 -5.32
N GLY A 249 -21.90 -7.08 -4.78
CA GLY A 249 -21.00 -6.09 -5.37
C GLY A 249 -21.65 -5.14 -6.38
N LEU A 250 -22.93 -5.32 -6.73
CA LEU A 250 -23.59 -4.44 -7.70
C LEU A 250 -23.97 -3.08 -7.09
N PRO A 251 -23.75 -1.97 -7.81
CA PRO A 251 -24.11 -0.65 -7.33
C PRO A 251 -25.64 -0.48 -7.24
N THR A 252 -26.10 0.29 -6.26
CA THR A 252 -27.52 0.64 -6.15
C THR A 252 -27.94 1.57 -7.29
N LYS A 253 -29.25 1.62 -7.59
CA LYS A 253 -29.81 2.54 -8.59
C LYS A 253 -29.50 4.00 -8.25
N GLU A 254 -29.56 4.35 -6.96
CA GLU A 254 -29.25 5.68 -6.44
C GLU A 254 -27.78 6.03 -6.64
N TYR A 255 -26.86 5.10 -6.32
CA TYR A 255 -25.44 5.27 -6.57
C TYR A 255 -25.15 5.49 -8.07
N MET A 256 -25.74 4.67 -8.95
CA MET A 256 -25.56 4.83 -10.40
C MET A 256 -26.13 6.15 -10.92
N ALA A 257 -27.28 6.58 -10.39
CA ALA A 257 -27.86 7.88 -10.74
C ALA A 257 -27.01 9.07 -10.28
N TRP A 258 -26.28 8.93 -9.16
CA TRP A 258 -25.27 9.90 -8.74
C TRP A 258 -24.02 9.85 -9.63
N TYR A 259 -23.47 8.65 -9.86
CA TYR A 259 -22.26 8.43 -10.63
C TYR A 259 -22.38 8.98 -12.07
N ASN A 260 -23.50 8.70 -12.73
CA ASN A 260 -23.79 9.16 -14.10
C ASN A 260 -23.92 10.69 -14.22
N ARG A 261 -23.93 11.46 -13.12
CA ARG A 261 -23.85 12.94 -13.18
C ARG A 261 -22.44 13.44 -13.46
N PHE A 262 -21.42 12.62 -13.18
CA PHE A 262 -20.01 12.98 -13.28
C PHE A 262 -19.28 12.21 -14.39
N THR A 263 -19.84 11.09 -14.84
CA THR A 263 -19.33 10.35 -15.99
C THR A 263 -20.24 10.53 -17.21
N PRO A 264 -19.72 11.05 -18.33
CA PRO A 264 -20.48 11.25 -19.56
C PRO A 264 -20.91 9.94 -20.22
#